data_AF-A0A974SC12-F1
#
_entry.id   AF-A0A974SC12-F1
#
_cell.length_a   1.000
_cell.length_b   1.000
_cell.length_c   1.000
_cell.angle_alpha   90.00
_cell.angle_beta   90.00
_cell.angle_gamma   90.00
#
_symmetry.space_group_name_H-M   'P 1'
#
loop_
_entity.id
_entity.type
_entity.pdbx_description
1 polymer ?
#
loop_
_entity_poly.entity_id
_entity_poly.type
_entity_poly.pdbx_seq_one_letter_code
_entity_poly.pdbx_strand_id
1 'polypeptide(L)'
;MRYGITAKNEINTFKGTVTKDLISKGSAAAKLRLTDAEKSGIYQQMLEMNVLGGMELEMADKSCRQIPYDEEYWIIQVNGGQKALHWSEEYCQTTPDAKKLKELRNKIVKLVQSKPEYQALPEAVGGYE
;
A
#
# COMPACT_ATOMS: atom_id res chain seq x y z
N MET A 1 4.21 -2.31 3.36
CA MET A 1 3.32 -1.24 2.85
C MET A 1 2.05 -1.25 3.69
N ARG A 2 1.65 -0.09 4.21
CA ARG A 2 0.34 0.12 4.84
C ARG A 2 -0.49 1.04 3.96
N TYR A 3 -1.80 0.80 3.86
CA TYR A 3 -2.67 1.53 2.93
C TYR A 3 -4.14 1.53 3.35
N GLY A 4 -4.92 2.39 2.68
CA GLY A 4 -6.35 2.56 2.91
C GLY A 4 -6.63 3.69 3.89
N ILE A 5 -7.91 3.90 4.21
CA ILE A 5 -8.33 4.84 5.25
C ILE A 5 -7.70 4.44 6.59
N THR A 6 -7.01 5.39 7.23
CA THR A 6 -6.20 5.18 8.46
C THR A 6 -5.02 4.19 8.33
N ALA A 7 -4.65 3.80 7.10
CA ALA A 7 -3.56 2.88 6.80
C ALA A 7 -3.56 1.59 7.64
N LYS A 8 -4.74 1.00 7.90
CA LYS A 8 -4.90 -0.22 8.70
C LYS A 8 -4.66 -1.52 7.94
N ASN A 9 -4.77 -1.50 6.61
CA ASN A 9 -4.33 -2.64 5.81
C ASN A 9 -2.80 -2.66 5.75
N GLU A 10 -2.20 -3.85 5.79
CA GLU A 10 -0.75 -4.01 5.67
C GLU A 10 -0.40 -5.21 4.79
N ILE A 11 0.55 -5.02 3.87
CA ILE A 11 1.26 -6.11 3.21
C ILE A 11 2.73 -5.99 3.61
N ASN A 12 3.22 -6.97 4.36
CA ASN A 12 4.56 -7.00 4.91
C ASN A 12 5.36 -8.15 4.31
N THR A 13 6.12 -7.86 3.25
CA THR A 13 6.95 -8.85 2.56
C THR A 13 8.20 -9.26 3.35
N PHE A 14 8.66 -8.43 4.30
CA PHE A 14 9.78 -8.77 5.19
C PHE A 14 9.39 -9.85 6.21
N LYS A 15 8.19 -9.74 6.76
CA LYS A 15 7.64 -10.72 7.73
C LYS A 15 6.86 -11.85 7.05
N GLY A 16 6.45 -11.67 5.80
CA GLY A 16 5.58 -12.60 5.09
C GLY A 16 4.17 -12.65 5.68
N THR A 17 3.59 -11.47 5.95
CA THR A 17 2.27 -11.34 6.56
C THR A 17 1.41 -10.34 5.81
N VAL A 18 0.10 -10.53 5.89
CA VAL A 18 -0.92 -9.58 5.44
C VAL A 18 -1.87 -9.28 6.60
N THR A 19 -2.30 -8.02 6.70
CA THR A 19 -3.33 -7.54 7.63
C THR A 19 -4.45 -6.91 6.80
N LYS A 20 -5.67 -7.43 6.96
CA LYS A 20 -6.91 -6.88 6.40
C LYS A 20 -7.59 -6.03 7.46
N ASP A 21 -7.90 -4.79 7.11
CA ASP A 21 -8.77 -3.94 7.90
C ASP A 21 -10.22 -4.45 7.80
N LEU A 22 -10.85 -4.70 8.94
CA LEU A 22 -12.24 -5.15 9.04
C LEU A 22 -13.17 -4.01 9.46
N ILE A 23 -12.68 -2.76 9.45
CA ILE A 23 -13.41 -1.53 9.75
C ILE A 23 -13.92 -1.59 11.20
N SER A 24 -15.22 -1.86 11.38
CA SER A 24 -15.85 -1.92 12.72
C SER A 24 -15.43 -3.15 13.52
N LYS A 25 -14.90 -4.19 12.87
CA LYS A 25 -14.47 -5.45 13.50
C LYS A 25 -12.97 -5.50 13.81
N GLY A 26 -12.26 -4.37 13.72
CA GLY A 26 -10.82 -4.30 13.97
C GLY A 26 -10.02 -4.74 12.75
N SER A 27 -9.04 -5.63 12.94
CA SER A 27 -8.23 -6.16 11.84
C SER A 27 -7.98 -7.66 12.02
N ALA A 28 -7.71 -8.35 10.91
CA ALA A 28 -7.30 -9.75 10.91
C ALA A 28 -6.02 -9.92 10.09
N ALA A 29 -5.17 -10.85 10.49
CA ALA A 29 -3.89 -11.09 9.83
C ALA A 29 -3.67 -12.55 9.48
N ALA A 30 -2.97 -12.80 8.40
CA ALA A 30 -2.54 -14.12 7.95
C ALA A 30 -1.06 -14.13 7.60
N LYS A 31 -0.43 -15.31 7.72
CA LYS A 31 0.86 -15.56 7.09
C LYS A 31 0.62 -15.73 5.59
N LEU A 32 1.29 -14.91 4.79
CA LEU A 32 1.20 -14.94 3.34
C LEU A 32 2.56 -14.51 2.79
N ARG A 33 3.24 -15.44 2.14
CA ARG A 33 4.53 -15.19 1.52
C ARG A 33 4.37 -15.14 0.01
N LEU A 34 4.79 -14.03 -0.57
CA LEU A 34 4.94 -13.95 -2.02
C LEU A 34 6.12 -14.82 -2.45
N THR A 35 5.96 -15.48 -3.59
CA THR A 35 7.03 -16.23 -4.25
C THR A 35 8.17 -15.31 -4.69
N ASP A 36 9.34 -15.89 -4.96
CA ASP A 36 10.48 -15.11 -5.44
C ASP A 36 10.23 -14.46 -6.80
N ALA A 37 9.47 -15.13 -7.68
CA ALA A 37 9.06 -14.57 -8.97
C ALA A 37 8.13 -13.35 -8.79
N GLU A 38 7.15 -13.44 -7.90
CA GLU A 38 6.23 -12.33 -7.60
C GLU A 38 6.96 -11.14 -6.99
N LYS A 39 7.85 -11.39 -6.02
CA LYS A 39 8.69 -10.34 -5.43
C LYS A 39 9.58 -9.68 -6.48
N SER A 40 10.20 -10.48 -7.36
CA SER A 40 11.04 -9.97 -8.46
C SER A 40 10.25 -9.11 -9.44
N GLY A 41 9.01 -9.49 -9.77
CA GLY A 41 8.14 -8.69 -10.64
C GLY A 41 7.71 -7.34 -10.01
N ILE A 42 7.50 -7.31 -8.69
CA ILE A 42 7.25 -6.06 -7.96
C ILE A 42 8.51 -5.19 -7.92
N TYR A 43 9.66 -5.81 -7.66
CA TYR A 43 10.96 -5.16 -7.61
C TYR A 43 11.32 -4.48 -8.93
N GLN A 44 11.11 -5.17 -10.04
CA GLN A 44 11.39 -4.64 -11.37
C GLN A 44 10.56 -3.39 -11.67
N GLN A 45 9.27 -3.39 -11.34
CA GLN A 45 8.42 -2.20 -11.48
C GLN A 45 8.89 -1.04 -10.61
N MET A 46 9.36 -1.31 -9.39
CA MET A 46 9.93 -0.29 -8.51
C MET A 46 11.18 0.37 -9.11
N LEU A 47 12.04 -0.41 -9.76
CA LEU A 47 13.23 0.10 -10.47
C LEU A 47 12.85 0.95 -11.68
N GLU A 48 11.89 0.49 -12.50
CA GLU A 48 11.41 1.22 -13.69
C GLU A 48 10.81 2.58 -13.34
N MET A 49 10.15 2.68 -12.18
CA MET A 49 9.62 3.93 -11.66
C MET A 49 10.66 4.80 -10.94
N ASN A 50 11.92 4.34 -10.84
CA ASN A 50 13.00 5.00 -10.12
C ASN A 50 12.61 5.38 -8.67
N VAL A 51 11.95 4.47 -7.94
CA VAL A 51 11.42 4.74 -6.58
C VAL A 51 12.50 5.22 -5.59
N LEU A 52 13.75 4.80 -5.81
CA LEU A 52 14.89 5.23 -5.00
C LEU A 52 15.39 6.64 -5.37
N GLY A 53 15.31 7.06 -6.63
CA GLY A 53 15.90 8.30 -7.14
C GLY A 53 15.20 9.60 -6.77
N GLY A 54 14.09 9.53 -6.03
CA GLY A 54 13.31 10.69 -5.61
C GLY A 54 11.93 10.63 -6.22
N MET A 55 10.89 10.75 -5.40
CA MET A 55 9.51 10.84 -5.85
C MET A 55 8.92 12.12 -5.27
N GLU A 56 8.19 12.86 -6.08
CA GLU A 56 7.46 14.04 -5.63
C GLU A 56 6.09 13.60 -5.14
N LEU A 57 5.95 13.41 -3.84
CA LEU A 57 4.74 12.85 -3.22
C LEU A 57 3.88 13.87 -2.49
N GLU A 58 4.43 15.05 -2.21
CA GLU A 58 3.72 16.11 -1.52
C GLU A 58 2.96 17.01 -2.51
N MET A 59 1.70 17.29 -2.19
CA MET A 59 0.92 18.29 -2.91
C MET A 59 1.36 19.70 -2.52
N ALA A 60 1.66 20.53 -3.53
CA ALA A 60 1.94 21.94 -3.33
C ALA A 60 0.67 22.72 -2.92
N ASP A 61 -0.47 22.40 -3.56
CA ASP A 61 -1.77 22.96 -3.20
C ASP A 61 -2.39 22.16 -2.03
N LYS A 62 -2.66 22.88 -0.94
CA LYS A 62 -3.26 22.34 0.29
C LYS A 62 -4.61 22.99 0.63
N SER A 63 -5.23 23.64 -0.35
CA SER A 63 -6.47 24.41 -0.19
C SER A 63 -7.71 23.52 -0.01
N CYS A 64 -7.75 22.35 -0.65
CA CYS A 64 -8.80 21.35 -0.46
C CYS A 64 -8.45 20.42 0.69
N ARG A 65 -9.43 19.97 1.47
CA ARG A 65 -9.28 18.85 2.40
C ARG A 65 -10.52 17.98 2.39
N GLN A 66 -10.34 16.67 2.47
CA GLN A 66 -11.43 15.70 2.59
C GLN A 66 -11.18 14.72 3.75
N ILE A 67 -12.25 14.27 4.39
CA ILE A 67 -12.27 13.21 5.39
C ILE A 67 -13.50 12.33 5.07
N PRO A 68 -13.36 10.99 5.04
CA PRO A 68 -12.11 10.25 5.20
C PRO A 68 -11.22 10.37 3.95
N TYR A 69 -9.93 10.08 4.10
CA TYR A 69 -8.99 10.02 2.99
C TYR A 69 -8.15 8.75 3.06
N ASP A 70 -7.71 8.27 1.90
CA ASP A 70 -6.70 7.21 1.81
C ASP A 70 -5.32 7.78 2.12
N GLU A 71 -4.53 7.03 2.87
CA GLU A 71 -3.11 7.31 3.11
C GLU A 71 -2.29 6.03 2.95
N GLU A 72 -1.03 6.20 2.54
CA GLU A 72 -0.13 5.09 2.28
C GLU A 72 1.25 5.32 2.88
N TYR A 73 1.78 4.26 3.49
CA TYR A 73 3.11 4.23 4.06
C TYR A 73 3.89 3.06 3.46
N TRP A 74 5.00 3.37 2.82
CA TRP A 74 5.86 2.38 2.19
C TRP A 74 7.21 2.33 2.88
N ILE A 75 7.68 1.10 3.09
CA ILE A 75 9.06 0.81 3.44
C ILE A 75 9.56 -0.11 2.33
N ILE A 76 10.51 0.38 1.56
CA ILE A 76 11.04 -0.29 0.37
C ILE A 76 12.51 -0.58 0.61
N GLN A 77 12.95 -1.80 0.32
CA GLN A 77 14.36 -2.19 0.37
C GLN A 77 14.78 -2.68 -1.01
N VAL A 78 15.73 -1.98 -1.63
CA VAL A 78 16.20 -2.23 -2.99
C VAL A 78 17.71 -1.97 -3.04
N ASN A 79 18.49 -2.89 -3.63
CA ASN A 79 19.95 -2.82 -3.73
C ASN A 79 20.66 -2.49 -2.39
N GLY A 80 20.17 -3.00 -1.27
CA GLY A 80 20.72 -2.72 0.07
C GLY A 80 20.36 -1.36 0.67
N GLY A 81 19.75 -0.46 -0.10
CA GLY A 81 19.17 0.79 0.40
C GLY A 81 17.75 0.60 0.89
N GLN A 82 17.37 1.31 1.94
CA GLN A 82 16.00 1.38 2.45
C GLN A 82 15.45 2.79 2.28
N LYS A 83 14.21 2.91 1.80
CA LYS A 83 13.52 4.17 1.63
C LYS A 83 12.12 4.09 2.24
N ALA A 84 11.77 5.11 3.02
CA ALA A 84 10.41 5.32 3.48
C ALA A 84 9.72 6.34 2.58
N LEU A 85 8.48 6.06 2.19
CA LEU A 85 7.65 6.97 1.40
C LEU A 85 6.28 7.09 2.07
N HIS A 86 5.69 8.27 1.97
CA HIS A 86 4.35 8.56 2.48
C HIS A 86 3.63 9.50 1.51
N TRP A 87 2.35 9.23 1.26
CA TRP A 87 1.45 10.12 0.52
C TRP A 87 0.00 9.86 0.95
N SER A 88 -0.86 10.86 0.77
CA SER A 88 -2.29 10.77 1.08
C SER A 88 -3.15 11.50 0.05
N GLU A 89 -4.44 11.19 0.06
CA GLU A 89 -5.46 11.90 -0.73
C GLU A 89 -6.14 13.03 0.07
N GLU A 90 -5.57 13.43 1.22
CA GLU A 90 -6.14 14.46 2.10
C GLU A 90 -6.52 15.72 1.30
N TYR A 91 -5.65 16.15 0.38
CA TYR A 91 -5.80 17.39 -0.39
C TYR A 91 -6.60 17.24 -1.69
N CYS A 92 -7.46 16.22 -1.79
CA CYS A 92 -8.38 15.95 -2.92
C CYS A 92 -7.70 15.68 -4.28
N GLN A 93 -6.38 15.77 -4.33
CA GLN A 93 -5.53 15.56 -5.48
C GLN A 93 -4.28 14.77 -5.09
N THR A 94 -3.65 14.13 -6.07
CA THR A 94 -2.42 13.37 -5.90
C THR A 94 -1.44 13.72 -7.02
N THR A 95 -0.15 13.70 -6.69
CA THR A 95 0.92 13.94 -7.66
C THR A 95 0.99 12.79 -8.68
N PRO A 96 1.62 13.01 -9.85
CA PRO A 96 1.86 11.94 -10.82
C PRO A 96 2.62 10.75 -10.22
N ASP A 97 3.57 10.98 -9.32
CA ASP A 97 4.34 9.90 -8.68
C ASP A 97 3.51 9.13 -7.64
N ALA A 98 2.67 9.82 -6.88
CA ALA A 98 1.70 9.15 -5.98
C ALA A 98 0.74 8.25 -6.77
N LYS A 99 0.31 8.66 -7.97
CA LYS A 99 -0.53 7.82 -8.86
C LYS A 99 0.20 6.55 -9.31
N LYS A 100 1.48 6.64 -9.68
CA LYS A 100 2.30 5.45 -10.02
C LYS A 100 2.39 4.49 -8.84
N LEU A 101 2.60 4.99 -7.62
CA LEU A 101 2.59 4.16 -6.41
C LEU A 101 1.22 3.53 -6.15
N LYS A 102 0.13 4.27 -6.34
CA LYS A 102 -1.24 3.75 -6.21
C LYS A 102 -1.49 2.59 -7.20
N GLU A 103 -1.03 2.72 -8.43
CA GLU A 103 -1.13 1.66 -9.44
C GLU A 103 -0.34 0.41 -9.04
N LEU A 104 0.90 0.58 -8.56
CA LEU A 104 1.69 -0.53 -8.04
C LEU A 104 0.99 -1.19 -6.83
N ARG A 105 0.50 -0.40 -5.86
CA ARG A 105 -0.28 -0.90 -4.72
C ARG A 105 -1.46 -1.74 -5.19
N ASN A 106 -2.24 -1.25 -6.15
CA ASN A 106 -3.39 -1.98 -6.67
C ASN A 106 -3.01 -3.35 -7.27
N LYS A 107 -1.88 -3.43 -7.99
CA LYS A 107 -1.38 -4.71 -8.51
C LYS A 107 -0.99 -5.66 -7.38
N ILE A 108 -0.25 -5.18 -6.38
CA ILE A 108 0.19 -5.98 -5.22
C ILE A 108 -1.01 -6.47 -4.41
N VAL A 109 -1.98 -5.59 -4.16
CA VAL A 109 -3.21 -5.92 -3.42
C VAL A 109 -4.02 -6.98 -4.17
N LYS A 110 -4.23 -6.84 -5.48
CA LYS A 110 -4.90 -7.86 -6.30
C LYS A 110 -4.19 -9.21 -6.25
N LEU A 111 -2.86 -9.20 -6.31
CA LEU A 111 -2.05 -10.41 -6.19
C LEU A 111 -2.23 -11.08 -4.81
N VAL A 112 -2.27 -10.29 -3.74
CA VAL A 112 -2.46 -10.81 -2.37
C VAL A 112 -3.89 -11.30 -2.15
N GLN A 113 -4.89 -10.60 -2.69
CA GLN A 113 -6.31 -10.97 -2.60
C GLN A 113 -6.66 -12.26 -3.34
N SER A 114 -5.86 -12.66 -4.33
CA SER A 114 -6.05 -13.94 -5.03
C SER A 114 -5.50 -15.14 -4.26
N LYS A 115 -4.78 -14.92 -3.15
CA LYS A 115 -4.19 -15.99 -2.34
C LYS A 115 -5.22 -16.60 -1.38
N PRO A 116 -5.26 -17.93 -1.22
CA PRO A 116 -6.18 -18.59 -0.30
C PRO A 116 -6.08 -18.07 1.14
N GLU A 117 -4.87 -17.74 1.61
CA GLU A 117 -4.63 -17.24 2.95
C GLU A 117 -5.30 -15.89 3.21
N TYR A 118 -5.39 -15.03 2.19
CA TYR A 118 -6.13 -13.78 2.29
C TYR A 118 -7.64 -14.00 2.21
N GLN A 119 -8.08 -14.88 1.31
CA GLN A 119 -9.50 -15.21 1.12
C GLN A 119 -10.13 -15.88 2.35
N ALA A 120 -9.32 -16.54 3.18
CA ALA A 120 -9.76 -17.10 4.45
C ALA A 120 -9.95 -16.04 5.56
N LEU A 121 -9.52 -14.79 5.36
CA LEU A 121 -9.74 -13.72 6.34
C LEU A 121 -11.22 -13.29 6.34
N PRO A 122 -11.77 -12.89 7.50
CA PRO A 122 -13.15 -12.42 7.59
C PRO A 122 -13.47 -11.26 6.65
N GLU A 123 -14.74 -11.11 6.31
CA GLU A 123 -15.20 -9.93 5.56
C GLU A 123 -15.20 -8.67 6.42
N ALA A 124 -14.90 -7.55 5.78
CA ALA A 124 -15.00 -6.24 6.42
C ALA A 124 -16.48 -5.86 6.60
N VAL A 125 -16.80 -5.17 7.71
CA VAL A 125 -18.18 -4.78 8.03
C VAL A 125 -18.24 -3.30 8.37
N GLY A 126 -19.12 -2.57 7.68
CA GLY A 126 -19.32 -1.13 7.86
C GLY A 126 -18.61 -0.29 6.81
N GLY A 127 -18.51 1.01 7.08
CA GLY A 127 -17.83 2.00 6.26
C GLY A 127 -17.13 3.04 7.13
N TYR A 128 -16.40 3.94 6.48
CA TYR A 128 -15.82 5.11 7.12
C TYR A 128 -16.74 6.31 6.87
N GLU A 129 -17.01 7.09 7.91
CA GLU A 129 -17.72 8.37 7.85
C GLU A 129 -16.75 9.53 7.63
#